data_AF-A0A9E6JQN5-F1
#
_entry.id   AF-A0A9E6JQN5-F1
#
_cell.length_a   1.000
_cell.length_b   1.000
_cell.length_c   1.000
_cell.angle_alpha   90.00
_cell.angle_beta   90.00
_cell.angle_gamma   90.00
#
_symmetry.space_group_name_H-M   'P 1'
#
loop_
_entity.id
_entity.type
_entity.pdbx_description
1 polymer ?
#
loop_
_entity_poly.entity_id
_entity_poly.type
_entity_poly.pdbx_seq_one_letter_code
_entity_poly.pdbx_strand_id
1 'polypeptide(L)'
;MVHINRYVTSTLKLFSVLFFALSLSACFDFSTVVSVRPDGTGTVTERFLISKASFKEMHAPSEGDQKGKPAEMPDKAELEKSARKLGEGVRLLSVSPLVTKSHEGYEALYAFTDINKLQISRNPDVAGSADTSSGTETRKQKKQYVRFRLTEGTPSRLLISLDQEQNIPSAGSSSATSPAAISEQGEMMTNIMKEFFKGMHVFLAVDIDGTLLGTNATYRTDKRVTLMDVDFDKLMANSRQFAAFTALPPDSSPETMQKILEKIPGIKVESKTKIDITFQ
;
A
#
# COMPACT_ATOMS: atom_id res chain seq x y z
N MET A 1 2.99 46.03 36.02
CA MET A 1 3.77 44.82 35.65
C MET A 1 2.83 43.82 34.98
N VAL A 2 2.39 44.07 33.74
CA VAL A 2 1.61 43.13 32.92
C VAL A 2 1.89 43.49 31.47
N HIS A 3 2.64 42.67 30.72
CA HIS A 3 2.59 42.59 29.25
C HIS A 3 3.55 41.52 28.70
N ILE A 4 3.39 40.24 29.07
CA ILE A 4 4.05 39.13 28.35
C ILE A 4 3.13 37.90 28.39
N ASN A 5 2.04 37.85 27.61
CA ASN A 5 1.39 36.55 27.38
C ASN A 5 0.46 36.44 26.14
N ARG A 6 0.67 37.24 25.10
CA ARG A 6 -0.25 37.26 23.94
C ARG A 6 0.34 36.77 22.62
N TYR A 7 1.64 36.49 22.57
CA TYR A 7 2.32 36.07 21.32
C TYR A 7 2.54 34.54 21.20
N VAL A 8 2.59 33.80 22.31
CA VAL A 8 2.94 32.37 22.30
C VAL A 8 1.81 31.48 21.77
N THR A 9 0.55 31.90 21.92
CA THR A 9 -0.61 31.12 21.46
C THR A 9 -0.94 31.29 19.97
N SER A 10 -0.39 32.31 19.32
CA SER A 10 -0.66 32.60 17.90
C SER A 10 0.29 31.87 16.95
N THR A 11 1.55 31.67 17.33
CA THR A 11 2.55 30.95 16.50
C THR A 11 2.36 29.43 16.56
N LEU A 12 1.86 28.90 17.67
CA LEU A 12 1.60 27.46 17.83
C LEU A 12 0.41 26.97 17.00
N LYS A 13 -0.61 27.82 16.77
CA LYS A 13 -1.73 27.53 15.86
C LYS A 13 -1.33 27.62 14.39
N LEU A 14 -0.41 28.53 14.03
CA LEU A 14 0.08 28.66 12.66
C LEU A 14 0.94 27.46 12.24
N PHE A 15 1.75 26.91 13.16
CA PHE A 15 2.54 25.70 12.89
C PHE A 15 1.70 24.43 12.78
N SER A 16 0.60 24.33 13.54
CA SER A 16 -0.33 23.18 13.45
C SER A 16 -1.17 23.18 12.17
N VAL A 17 -1.39 24.34 11.54
CA VAL A 17 -2.09 24.45 10.25
C VAL A 17 -1.13 24.21 9.07
N LEU A 18 0.14 24.58 9.21
CA LEU A 18 1.16 24.34 8.18
C LEU A 18 1.55 22.86 8.07
N PHE A 19 1.50 22.10 9.17
CA PHE A 19 1.77 20.65 9.14
C PHE A 19 0.63 19.83 8.51
N PHE A 20 -0.58 20.39 8.39
CA PHE A 20 -1.75 19.72 7.81
C PHE A 20 -1.95 20.03 6.31
N ALA A 21 -1.17 20.96 5.74
CA ALA A 21 -1.32 21.41 4.36
C ALA A 21 -0.40 20.68 3.34
N LEU A 22 0.53 19.85 3.79
CA LEU A 22 1.53 19.19 2.93
C LEU A 22 1.22 17.72 2.57
N SER A 23 0.02 17.23 2.86
CA SER A 23 -0.36 15.82 2.66
C SER A 23 -1.28 15.56 1.45
N LEU A 24 -1.35 16.48 0.47
CA LEU A 24 -2.41 16.44 -0.57
C LEU A 24 -1.95 16.11 -2.00
N SER A 25 -0.71 15.71 -2.23
CA SER A 25 -0.21 15.39 -3.57
C SER A 25 -0.06 13.91 -3.84
N ALA A 26 -0.91 13.05 -3.27
CA ALA A 26 -0.94 11.68 -3.73
C ALA A 26 -1.33 11.63 -5.23
N CYS A 27 -0.56 10.97 -6.11
CA CYS A 27 -0.95 10.71 -7.50
C CYS A 27 -1.76 9.43 -7.61
N PHE A 28 -1.49 8.47 -6.72
CA PHE A 28 -2.16 7.18 -6.70
C PHE A 28 -2.38 6.72 -5.25
N ASP A 29 -3.57 6.27 -4.91
CA ASP A 29 -3.85 5.61 -3.63
C ASP A 29 -4.43 4.22 -3.91
N PHE A 30 -3.69 3.20 -3.49
CA PHE A 30 -4.07 1.79 -3.58
C PHE A 30 -4.26 1.26 -2.18
N SER A 31 -5.48 0.80 -1.87
CA SER A 31 -5.77 0.24 -0.56
C SER A 31 -6.51 -1.10 -0.66
N THR A 32 -6.06 -2.09 0.09
CA THR A 32 -6.75 -3.36 0.30
C THR A 32 -6.97 -3.58 1.79
N VAL A 33 -8.23 -3.75 2.20
CA VAL A 33 -8.60 -4.04 3.59
C VAL A 33 -9.39 -5.34 3.64
N VAL A 34 -8.87 -6.31 4.38
CA VAL A 34 -9.55 -7.59 4.64
C VAL A 34 -10.26 -7.47 5.98
N SER A 35 -11.59 -7.47 6.00
CA SER A 35 -12.37 -7.59 7.23
C SER A 35 -12.76 -9.04 7.45
N VAL A 36 -12.50 -9.58 8.64
CA VAL A 36 -12.68 -11.00 8.97
C VAL A 36 -13.49 -11.18 10.25
N ARG A 37 -14.49 -12.08 10.20
CA ARG A 37 -15.33 -12.50 11.31
C ARG A 37 -14.80 -13.77 11.99
N PRO A 38 -15.21 -14.07 13.23
CA PRO A 38 -14.75 -15.25 13.97
C PRO A 38 -15.08 -16.59 13.30
N ASP A 39 -16.08 -16.60 12.41
CA ASP A 39 -16.55 -17.75 11.61
C ASP A 39 -15.78 -17.93 10.28
N GLY A 40 -14.76 -17.10 10.02
CA GLY A 40 -13.95 -17.18 8.80
C GLY A 40 -14.55 -16.56 7.56
N THR A 41 -15.76 -15.99 7.65
CA THR A 41 -16.33 -15.20 6.56
C THR A 41 -15.90 -13.73 6.67
N GLY A 42 -16.13 -12.95 5.62
CA GLY A 42 -15.83 -11.52 5.66
C GLY A 42 -15.83 -10.85 4.30
N THR A 43 -15.13 -9.72 4.22
CA THR A 43 -15.08 -8.88 3.02
C THR A 43 -13.67 -8.39 2.69
N VAL A 44 -13.40 -8.18 1.41
CA VAL A 44 -12.24 -7.42 0.94
C VAL A 44 -12.72 -6.11 0.35
N THR A 45 -12.19 -4.99 0.84
CA THR A 45 -12.40 -3.67 0.23
C THR A 45 -11.14 -3.29 -0.54
N GLU A 46 -11.26 -3.11 -1.84
CA GLU A 46 -10.20 -2.58 -2.71
C GLU A 46 -10.56 -1.16 -3.13
N ARG A 47 -9.62 -0.22 -2.97
CA ARG A 47 -9.77 1.15 -3.45
C ARG A 47 -8.61 1.48 -4.37
N PHE A 48 -8.95 2.12 -5.47
CA PHE A 48 -8.00 2.65 -6.43
C PHE A 48 -8.40 4.08 -6.72
N LEU A 49 -7.49 5.01 -6.44
CA LEU A 49 -7.67 6.44 -6.67
C LEU A 49 -6.47 6.97 -7.44
N ILE A 50 -6.75 7.83 -8.40
CA ILE A 50 -5.74 8.58 -9.14
C ILE A 50 -6.00 10.07 -8.92
N SER A 51 -4.95 10.89 -8.83
CA SER A 51 -5.13 12.33 -8.83
C SER A 51 -5.74 12.81 -10.15
N LYS A 52 -6.61 13.82 -10.08
CA LYS A 52 -7.20 14.43 -11.27
C LYS A 52 -6.16 15.09 -12.18
N ALA A 53 -5.00 15.44 -11.64
CA ALA A 53 -3.89 15.97 -12.42
C ALA A 53 -3.25 14.86 -13.26
N SER A 54 -2.86 13.74 -12.62
CA SER A 54 -2.31 12.56 -13.28
C SER A 54 -3.28 11.95 -14.28
N PHE A 55 -4.58 11.93 -13.95
CA PHE A 55 -5.62 11.47 -14.87
C PHE A 55 -5.65 12.28 -16.17
N LYS A 56 -5.60 13.63 -16.08
CA LYS A 56 -5.57 14.51 -17.26
C LYS A 56 -4.32 14.34 -18.12
N GLU A 57 -3.20 14.00 -17.50
CA GLU A 57 -1.93 13.76 -18.21
C GLU A 57 -1.94 12.42 -18.94
N MET A 58 -2.43 11.36 -18.30
CA MET A 58 -2.58 10.03 -18.94
C MET A 58 -3.66 10.02 -20.02
N HIS A 59 -4.73 10.80 -19.85
CA HIS A 59 -5.81 10.99 -20.81
C HIS A 59 -5.65 12.28 -21.63
N ALA A 60 -4.42 12.81 -21.72
CA ALA A 60 -4.14 13.87 -22.68
C ALA A 60 -4.52 13.34 -24.07
N PRO A 61 -5.38 14.05 -24.82
CA PRO A 61 -5.93 13.52 -26.06
C PRO A 61 -4.80 13.29 -27.07
N SER A 62 -4.49 12.03 -27.36
CA SER A 62 -4.01 11.66 -28.69
C SER A 62 -5.05 12.18 -29.67
N GLU A 63 -4.64 12.96 -30.68
CA GLU A 63 -5.52 13.66 -31.61
C GLU A 63 -6.64 12.73 -32.13
N GLY A 64 -7.84 12.87 -31.57
CA GLY A 64 -8.99 12.04 -31.91
C GLY A 64 -9.72 11.47 -30.69
N ASP A 65 -10.71 12.23 -30.22
CA ASP A 65 -11.92 11.72 -29.56
C ASP A 65 -11.82 11.24 -28.09
N GLN A 66 -12.23 12.10 -27.15
CA GLN A 66 -13.48 11.98 -26.36
C GLN A 66 -13.45 12.89 -25.12
N LYS A 67 -14.55 13.61 -24.91
CA LYS A 67 -14.84 14.39 -23.70
C LYS A 67 -14.76 13.50 -22.44
N GLY A 68 -13.84 13.85 -21.54
CA GLY A 68 -13.89 13.68 -20.08
C GLY A 68 -14.71 12.52 -19.52
N LYS A 69 -14.28 11.29 -19.78
CA LYS A 69 -14.68 10.15 -18.95
C LYS A 69 -13.85 10.20 -17.65
N PRO A 70 -14.43 9.91 -16.48
CA PRO A 70 -13.65 9.69 -15.25
C PRO A 70 -12.61 8.58 -15.46
N ALA A 71 -11.61 8.47 -14.57
CA ALA A 71 -10.77 7.25 -14.41
C ALA A 71 -11.58 6.01 -14.78
N GLU A 72 -11.29 5.40 -15.94
CA GLU A 72 -12.21 4.49 -16.60
C GLU A 72 -12.47 3.32 -15.65
N MET A 73 -13.69 3.29 -15.12
CA MET A 73 -14.09 2.34 -14.10
C MET A 73 -13.96 0.94 -14.71
N PRO A 74 -13.24 0.00 -14.05
CA PRO A 74 -13.02 -1.31 -14.62
C PRO A 74 -14.36 -2.00 -14.87
N ASP A 75 -14.43 -2.76 -15.97
CA ASP A 75 -15.63 -3.50 -16.31
C ASP A 75 -15.98 -4.45 -15.15
N LYS A 76 -17.27 -4.50 -14.79
CA LYS A 76 -17.75 -5.40 -13.74
C LYS A 76 -17.33 -6.85 -13.97
N ALA A 77 -17.33 -7.32 -15.21
CA ALA A 77 -16.89 -8.66 -15.58
C ALA A 77 -15.38 -8.88 -15.29
N GLU A 78 -14.55 -7.84 -15.43
CA GLU A 78 -13.14 -7.91 -15.05
C GLU A 78 -12.96 -7.98 -13.53
N LEU A 79 -13.72 -7.20 -12.77
CA LEU A 79 -13.72 -7.28 -11.30
C LEU A 79 -14.23 -8.63 -10.79
N GLU A 80 -15.26 -9.20 -11.43
CA GLU A 80 -15.74 -10.56 -11.14
C GLU A 80 -14.69 -11.63 -11.47
N LYS A 81 -13.89 -11.42 -12.51
CA LYS A 81 -12.75 -12.29 -12.83
C LYS A 81 -11.61 -12.12 -11.81
N SER A 82 -11.34 -10.90 -11.36
CA SER A 82 -10.37 -10.61 -10.31
C SER A 82 -10.75 -11.23 -8.97
N ALA A 83 -12.04 -11.26 -8.63
CA ALA A 83 -12.53 -11.96 -7.44
C ALA A 83 -12.08 -13.44 -7.41
N ARG A 84 -12.13 -14.13 -8.55
CA ARG A 84 -11.67 -15.53 -8.65
C ARG A 84 -10.17 -15.71 -8.41
N LYS A 85 -9.37 -14.67 -8.64
CA LYS A 85 -7.93 -14.66 -8.35
C LYS A 85 -7.65 -14.49 -6.85
N LEU A 86 -8.57 -13.85 -6.13
CA LEU A 86 -8.45 -13.66 -4.67
C LEU A 86 -8.71 -14.95 -3.90
N GLY A 87 -9.44 -15.92 -4.46
CA GLY A 87 -9.63 -17.21 -3.83
C GLY A 87 -10.95 -17.89 -4.19
N GLU A 88 -11.06 -19.16 -3.80
CA GLU A 88 -12.31 -19.90 -3.86
C GLU A 88 -13.35 -19.27 -2.92
N GLY A 89 -14.61 -19.14 -3.38
CA GLY A 89 -15.69 -18.56 -2.58
C GLY A 89 -15.70 -17.02 -2.51
N VAL A 90 -14.78 -16.34 -3.22
CA VAL A 90 -14.76 -14.88 -3.32
C VAL A 90 -15.68 -14.40 -4.44
N ARG A 91 -16.53 -13.41 -4.15
CA ARG A 91 -17.47 -12.80 -5.11
C ARG A 91 -17.53 -11.28 -4.98
N LEU A 92 -17.69 -10.59 -6.10
CA LEU A 92 -17.96 -9.15 -6.11
C LEU A 92 -19.35 -8.89 -5.51
N LEU A 93 -19.43 -7.96 -4.54
CA LEU A 93 -20.68 -7.46 -3.98
C LEU A 93 -21.11 -6.17 -4.68
N SER A 94 -20.19 -5.21 -4.78
CA SER A 94 -20.44 -3.91 -5.36
C SER A 94 -19.16 -3.30 -5.89
N VAL A 95 -19.33 -2.37 -6.84
CA VAL A 95 -18.29 -1.43 -7.25
C VAL A 95 -18.96 -0.06 -7.34
N SER A 96 -18.31 0.96 -6.78
CA SER A 96 -18.85 2.32 -6.76
C SER A 96 -17.77 3.36 -7.10
N PRO A 97 -18.13 4.46 -7.79
CA PRO A 97 -17.18 5.53 -8.04
C PRO A 97 -16.79 6.20 -6.72
N LEU A 98 -15.51 6.49 -6.58
CA LEU A 98 -14.95 7.20 -5.44
C LEU A 98 -14.29 8.48 -5.93
N VAL A 99 -14.93 9.63 -5.66
CA VAL A 99 -14.46 10.94 -6.12
C VAL A 99 -14.22 11.83 -4.92
N THR A 100 -13.03 12.42 -4.86
CA THR A 100 -12.67 13.44 -3.89
C THR A 100 -12.38 14.77 -4.60
N LYS A 101 -11.98 15.79 -3.84
CA LYS A 101 -11.57 17.07 -4.44
C LYS A 101 -10.37 16.89 -5.38
N SER A 102 -9.37 16.11 -4.96
CA SER A 102 -8.10 15.94 -5.67
C SER A 102 -8.00 14.63 -6.45
N HIS A 103 -8.80 13.62 -6.14
CA HIS A 103 -8.71 12.28 -6.73
C HIS A 103 -10.03 11.79 -7.30
N GLU A 104 -9.94 10.80 -8.18
CA GLU A 104 -11.07 10.01 -8.68
C GLU A 104 -10.64 8.57 -8.94
N GLY A 105 -11.59 7.65 -8.85
CA GLY A 105 -11.37 6.22 -9.05
C GLY A 105 -12.57 5.42 -8.55
N TYR A 106 -12.33 4.25 -7.94
CA TYR A 106 -13.40 3.35 -7.51
C TYR A 106 -13.08 2.64 -6.20
N GLU A 107 -14.16 2.14 -5.58
CA GLU A 107 -14.12 1.19 -4.47
C GLU A 107 -14.88 -0.09 -4.88
N ALA A 108 -14.20 -1.23 -4.82
CA ALA A 108 -14.77 -2.55 -5.05
C ALA A 108 -14.85 -3.32 -3.72
N LEU A 109 -16.05 -3.84 -3.43
CA LEU A 109 -16.31 -4.65 -2.25
C LEU A 109 -16.54 -6.10 -2.67
N TYR A 110 -15.76 -7.01 -2.11
CA TYR A 110 -15.90 -8.45 -2.31
C TYR A 110 -16.30 -9.12 -1.01
N ALA A 111 -17.06 -10.20 -1.09
CA ALA A 111 -17.28 -11.12 0.03
C ALA A 111 -16.49 -12.40 -0.18
N PHE A 112 -15.99 -12.97 0.91
CA PHE A 112 -15.45 -14.32 0.94
C PHE A 112 -16.16 -15.16 2.00
N THR A 113 -16.26 -16.45 1.76
CA THR A 113 -16.91 -17.40 2.67
C THR A 113 -15.94 -18.18 3.53
N ASP A 114 -14.65 -18.18 3.19
CA ASP A 114 -13.59 -18.86 3.96
C ASP A 114 -12.27 -18.10 3.81
N ILE A 115 -11.83 -17.47 4.89
CA ILE A 115 -10.56 -16.72 4.95
C ILE A 115 -9.35 -17.61 4.65
N ASN A 116 -9.42 -18.92 4.93
CA ASN A 116 -8.34 -19.86 4.63
C ASN A 116 -8.10 -20.04 3.12
N LYS A 117 -9.06 -19.66 2.28
CA LYS A 117 -8.99 -19.71 0.81
C LYS A 117 -8.56 -18.38 0.20
N LEU A 118 -8.51 -17.32 0.99
CA LEU A 118 -8.15 -15.99 0.52
C LEU A 118 -6.65 -15.88 0.27
N GLN A 119 -6.29 -15.28 -0.87
CA GLN A 119 -4.94 -14.97 -1.30
C GLN A 119 -4.88 -13.51 -1.69
N ILE A 120 -4.23 -12.70 -0.87
CA ILE A 120 -4.00 -11.28 -1.17
C ILE A 120 -2.57 -11.12 -1.68
N SER A 121 -2.41 -10.54 -2.88
CA SER A 121 -1.07 -10.19 -3.37
C SER A 121 -0.47 -9.10 -2.48
N ARG A 122 0.78 -9.27 -2.09
CA ARG A 122 1.54 -8.22 -1.39
C ARG A 122 1.96 -7.08 -2.33
N ASN A 123 2.08 -7.40 -3.61
CA ASN A 123 2.40 -6.47 -4.68
C ASN A 123 1.16 -6.37 -5.57
N PRO A 124 0.27 -5.39 -5.37
CA PRO A 124 -0.88 -5.22 -6.24
C PRO A 124 -0.41 -4.97 -7.67
N ASP A 125 -1.11 -5.55 -8.65
CA ASP A 125 -0.89 -5.27 -10.07
C ASP A 125 -1.40 -3.84 -10.33
N VAL A 126 -0.55 -2.84 -10.09
CA VAL A 126 -0.86 -1.43 -10.38
C VAL A 126 -0.91 -1.24 -11.90
N ALA A 127 -1.94 -0.57 -12.42
CA ALA A 127 -2.07 -0.31 -13.86
C ALA A 127 -0.81 0.41 -14.38
N GLY A 128 -0.05 -0.26 -15.25
CA GLY A 128 1.32 0.12 -15.63
C GLY A 128 2.37 -0.97 -15.37
N SER A 129 2.05 -1.96 -14.53
CA SER A 129 2.85 -3.18 -14.32
C SER A 129 2.44 -4.31 -15.28
N ALA A 130 1.81 -3.98 -16.41
CA ALA A 130 1.74 -4.90 -17.53
C ALA A 130 3.18 -5.16 -18.01
N ASP A 131 3.54 -6.44 -18.16
CA ASP A 131 4.80 -6.94 -18.73
C ASP A 131 5.31 -6.04 -19.87
N THR A 132 6.09 -5.03 -19.53
CA THR A 132 6.90 -4.21 -20.43
C THR A 132 8.33 -4.74 -20.43
N SER A 133 8.49 -6.02 -20.11
CA SER A 133 9.66 -6.84 -20.37
C SER A 133 9.72 -7.18 -21.86
N SER A 134 9.95 -6.14 -22.68
CA SER A 134 10.48 -6.34 -24.03
C SER A 134 11.84 -7.04 -23.90
N GLY A 135 11.86 -8.33 -24.22
CA GLY A 135 13.05 -9.03 -24.68
C GLY A 135 14.22 -9.09 -23.71
N THR A 136 14.07 -9.81 -22.60
CA THR A 136 15.18 -10.55 -21.97
C THR A 136 14.59 -11.53 -20.96
N GLU A 137 15.08 -12.77 -20.95
CA GLU A 137 14.62 -13.83 -20.04
C GLU A 137 14.79 -13.41 -18.57
N THR A 138 13.77 -12.76 -18.03
CA THR A 138 13.78 -12.24 -16.67
C THR A 138 13.08 -13.25 -15.79
N ARG A 139 13.74 -13.70 -14.70
CA ARG A 139 13.16 -14.57 -13.66
C ARG A 139 11.71 -14.16 -13.40
N LYS A 140 10.75 -15.06 -13.66
CA LYS A 140 9.35 -14.87 -13.26
C LYS A 140 9.35 -14.44 -11.79
N GLN A 141 9.00 -13.18 -11.50
CA GLN A 141 8.87 -12.74 -10.12
C GLN A 141 7.85 -13.65 -9.45
N LYS A 142 8.28 -14.39 -8.42
CA LYS A 142 7.40 -15.31 -7.71
C LYS A 142 6.39 -14.46 -6.94
N LYS A 143 5.10 -14.65 -7.25
CA LYS A 143 4.02 -13.90 -6.61
C LYS A 143 4.05 -14.14 -5.10
N GLN A 144 4.16 -13.07 -4.33
CA GLN A 144 4.14 -13.12 -2.87
C GLN A 144 2.71 -12.88 -2.39
N TYR A 145 2.21 -13.81 -1.57
CA TYR A 145 0.86 -13.73 -1.04
C TYR A 145 0.87 -13.55 0.48
N VAL A 146 -0.12 -12.84 0.97
CA VAL A 146 -0.60 -12.95 2.35
C VAL A 146 -1.52 -14.14 2.41
N ARG A 147 -1.20 -15.11 3.27
CA ARG A 147 -2.02 -16.29 3.52
C ARG A 147 -2.60 -16.24 4.92
N PHE A 148 -3.77 -16.82 5.07
CA PHE A 148 -4.49 -16.83 6.32
C PHE A 148 -4.76 -18.26 6.76
N ARG A 149 -4.71 -18.49 8.06
CA ARG A 149 -5.17 -19.71 8.68
C ARG A 149 -6.01 -19.35 9.90
N LEU A 150 -7.30 -19.62 9.84
CA LEU A 150 -8.21 -19.46 10.96
C LEU A 150 -8.42 -20.80 11.65
N THR A 151 -8.29 -20.78 12.96
CA THR A 151 -8.81 -21.82 13.85
C THR A 151 -10.02 -21.22 14.56
N GLU A 152 -11.22 -21.70 14.20
CA GLU A 152 -12.47 -21.30 14.85
C GLU A 152 -12.50 -21.71 16.32
N GLY A 153 -13.13 -20.89 17.16
CA GLY A 153 -13.28 -21.18 18.59
C GLY A 153 -13.83 -20.00 19.39
N THR A 154 -13.78 -20.10 20.71
CA THR A 154 -14.10 -19.00 21.62
C THR A 154 -12.97 -18.87 22.65
N PRO A 155 -11.89 -18.11 22.35
CA PRO A 155 -11.75 -17.23 21.20
C PRO A 155 -11.25 -17.91 19.90
N SER A 156 -11.55 -17.31 18.75
CA SER A 156 -10.98 -17.67 17.45
C SER A 156 -9.54 -17.17 17.34
N ARG A 157 -8.72 -17.89 16.56
CA ARG A 157 -7.31 -17.57 16.34
C ARG A 157 -6.99 -17.49 14.84
N LEU A 158 -6.57 -16.33 14.39
CA LEU A 158 -6.13 -16.07 13.01
C LEU A 158 -4.60 -15.98 12.97
N LEU A 159 -3.99 -16.84 12.17
CA LEU A 159 -2.58 -16.77 11.80
C LEU A 159 -2.46 -16.18 10.39
N ILE A 160 -1.82 -15.02 10.29
CA ILE A 160 -1.43 -14.39 9.03
C ILE A 160 0.00 -14.79 8.72
N SER A 161 0.22 -15.42 7.57
CA SER A 161 1.54 -15.79 7.06
C SER A 161 1.92 -14.87 5.91
N LEU A 162 3.05 -14.21 6.10
CA LEU A 162 3.67 -13.29 5.18
C LEU A 162 4.80 -14.06 4.49
N ASP A 163 4.57 -14.51 3.23
CA ASP A 163 5.52 -15.38 2.51
C ASP A 163 6.94 -14.78 2.52
N GLN A 164 7.90 -15.59 2.96
CA GLN A 164 9.32 -15.25 3.08
C GLN A 164 10.03 -15.35 1.73
N GLU A 165 9.68 -14.48 0.81
CA GLU A 165 10.68 -13.92 -0.09
C GLU A 165 10.45 -12.44 0.03
N GLN A 166 11.15 -11.75 0.93
CA GLN A 166 11.06 -10.29 1.02
C GLN A 166 11.82 -9.67 -0.16
N ASN A 167 11.34 -9.89 -1.39
CA ASN A 167 11.48 -8.87 -2.40
C ASN A 167 10.39 -7.84 -2.10
N ILE A 168 10.58 -7.07 -1.02
CA ILE A 168 10.10 -5.69 -1.02
C ILE A 168 10.63 -5.12 -2.33
N PRO A 169 9.83 -4.43 -3.17
CA PRO A 169 10.33 -3.87 -4.42
C PRO A 169 11.57 -3.04 -4.13
N SER A 170 12.72 -3.68 -4.28
CA SER A 170 13.99 -3.02 -4.25
C SER A 170 13.98 -2.27 -5.55
N ALA A 171 14.01 -0.94 -5.46
CA ALA A 171 14.36 -0.06 -6.56
C ALA A 171 15.75 -0.39 -7.17
N GLY A 172 16.37 -1.53 -6.82
CA GLY A 172 17.65 -2.03 -7.30
C GLY A 172 17.63 -3.46 -7.87
N SER A 173 16.49 -4.05 -8.26
CA SER A 173 16.49 -5.28 -9.08
C SER A 173 16.52 -5.01 -10.59
N SER A 174 17.24 -3.96 -10.99
CA SER A 174 17.99 -3.95 -12.24
C SER A 174 19.44 -3.78 -11.82
N SER A 175 20.25 -4.82 -12.03
CA SER A 175 21.70 -4.90 -11.78
C SER A 175 22.36 -3.61 -11.25
N ALA A 176 22.34 -3.41 -9.94
CA ALA A 176 23.19 -2.42 -9.30
C ALA A 176 24.59 -3.02 -9.13
N THR A 177 25.44 -2.79 -10.12
CA THR A 177 26.87 -2.59 -9.87
C THR A 177 27.00 -1.56 -8.75
N SER A 178 27.72 -1.91 -7.70
CA SER A 178 28.31 -1.12 -6.60
C SER A 178 27.84 0.34 -6.35
N PRO A 179 27.71 0.75 -5.07
CA PRO A 179 27.43 2.13 -4.71
C PRO A 179 28.54 3.07 -5.20
N ALA A 180 28.15 4.26 -5.68
CA ALA A 180 28.98 5.34 -6.21
C ALA A 180 29.32 5.28 -7.71
N ALA A 181 28.34 5.68 -8.53
CA ALA A 181 28.60 6.67 -9.56
C ALA A 181 27.35 7.56 -9.68
N ILE A 182 27.46 8.80 -9.22
CA ILE A 182 26.58 9.88 -9.66
C ILE A 182 26.97 10.14 -11.12
N SER A 183 26.55 9.25 -12.01
CA SER A 183 26.52 9.54 -13.43
C SER A 183 25.26 10.34 -13.70
N GLU A 184 25.27 11.22 -14.70
CA GLU A 184 24.05 11.93 -15.15
C GLU A 184 22.89 10.97 -15.44
N GLN A 185 23.21 9.73 -15.83
CA GLN A 185 22.24 8.63 -16.02
C GLN A 185 21.61 8.13 -14.71
N GLY A 186 22.37 8.03 -13.61
CA GLY A 186 21.85 7.67 -12.30
C GLY A 186 20.92 8.75 -11.71
N GLU A 187 21.25 10.02 -11.93
CA GLU A 187 20.39 11.14 -11.53
C GLU A 187 19.10 11.19 -12.37
N MET A 188 19.21 11.00 -13.69
CA MET A 188 18.05 10.91 -14.59
C MET A 188 17.11 9.77 -14.17
N MET A 189 17.63 8.57 -13.93
CA MET A 189 16.84 7.42 -13.48
C MET A 189 16.16 7.69 -12.14
N THR A 190 16.88 8.31 -11.20
CA THR A 190 16.32 8.68 -9.89
C THR A 190 15.17 9.68 -10.04
N ASN A 191 15.28 10.64 -10.95
CA ASN A 191 14.23 11.65 -11.19
C ASN A 191 13.00 11.05 -11.88
N ILE A 192 13.17 10.13 -12.82
CA ILE A 192 12.06 9.37 -13.43
C ILE A 192 11.33 8.56 -12.35
N MET A 193 12.08 7.86 -11.50
CA MET A 193 11.51 7.08 -10.40
C MET A 193 10.76 7.94 -9.39
N LYS A 194 11.30 9.13 -9.07
CA LYS A 194 10.64 10.11 -8.20
C LYS A 194 9.30 10.56 -8.77
N GLU A 195 9.24 10.93 -10.04
CA GLU A 195 7.99 11.38 -10.66
C GLU A 195 6.96 10.25 -10.75
N PHE A 196 7.39 9.00 -11.01
CA PHE A 196 6.48 7.85 -11.05
C PHE A 196 5.85 7.53 -9.68
N PHE A 197 6.66 7.50 -8.62
CA PHE A 197 6.19 7.20 -7.27
C PHE A 197 5.67 8.42 -6.50
N LYS A 198 5.76 9.60 -7.10
CA LYS A 198 5.27 10.84 -6.51
C LYS A 198 3.82 10.66 -6.13
N GLY A 199 3.55 10.87 -4.86
CA GLY A 199 2.22 10.75 -4.33
C GLY A 199 1.63 9.35 -4.36
N MET A 200 2.43 8.30 -4.54
CA MET A 200 1.90 6.96 -4.41
C MET A 200 1.70 6.64 -2.93
N HIS A 201 0.53 6.08 -2.61
CA HIS A 201 0.23 5.51 -1.30
C HIS A 201 -0.26 4.07 -1.48
N VAL A 202 0.36 3.14 -0.76
CA VAL A 202 0.01 1.71 -0.81
C VAL A 202 -0.33 1.23 0.60
N PHE A 203 -1.54 0.70 0.76
CA PHE A 203 -2.08 0.30 2.06
C PHE A 203 -2.65 -1.12 2.03
N LEU A 204 -2.24 -1.95 2.99
CA LEU A 204 -2.75 -3.29 3.21
C LEU A 204 -2.98 -3.53 4.71
N ALA A 205 -4.21 -3.87 5.08
CA ALA A 205 -4.56 -4.12 6.47
C ALA A 205 -5.60 -5.25 6.63
N VAL A 206 -5.69 -5.75 7.86
CA VAL A 206 -6.70 -6.71 8.31
C VAL A 206 -7.52 -6.07 9.43
N ASP A 207 -8.83 -5.99 9.24
CA ASP A 207 -9.80 -5.54 10.24
C ASP A 207 -10.49 -6.72 10.89
N ILE A 208 -10.53 -6.71 12.21
CA ILE A 208 -11.24 -7.70 12.99
C ILE A 208 -12.68 -7.24 13.20
N ASP A 209 -13.62 -7.98 12.62
CA ASP A 209 -15.05 -7.80 12.88
C ASP A 209 -15.44 -8.60 14.13
N GLY A 210 -15.17 -7.99 15.28
CA GLY A 210 -15.35 -8.59 16.60
C GLY A 210 -14.59 -7.80 17.66
N THR A 211 -14.27 -8.44 18.77
CA THR A 211 -13.42 -7.93 19.85
C THR A 211 -12.02 -8.52 19.69
N LEU A 212 -11.03 -7.65 19.42
CA LEU A 212 -9.62 -8.04 19.42
C LEU A 212 -9.17 -8.31 20.87
N LEU A 213 -8.79 -9.55 21.17
CA LEU A 213 -8.33 -9.96 22.50
C LEU A 213 -6.81 -9.92 22.62
N GLY A 214 -6.09 -10.15 21.53
CA GLY A 214 -4.63 -10.09 21.53
C GLY A 214 -4.04 -10.21 20.14
N THR A 215 -2.87 -9.61 19.94
CA THR A 215 -2.07 -9.82 18.73
C THR A 215 -0.59 -9.55 18.99
N ASN A 216 0.27 -10.28 18.28
CA ASN A 216 1.71 -9.98 18.23
C ASN A 216 2.07 -8.97 17.13
N ALA A 217 1.11 -8.41 16.38
CA ALA A 217 1.37 -7.42 15.34
C ALA A 217 2.05 -6.16 15.89
N THR A 218 2.95 -5.60 15.09
CA THR A 218 3.71 -4.39 15.41
C THR A 218 2.86 -3.13 15.22
N TYR A 219 2.12 -3.06 14.11
CA TYR A 219 1.28 -1.90 13.77
C TYR A 219 -0.19 -2.25 13.95
N ARG A 220 -0.79 -1.73 15.03
CA ARG A 220 -2.21 -1.91 15.32
C ARG A 220 -2.86 -0.61 15.78
N THR A 221 -4.11 -0.43 15.41
CA THR A 221 -4.96 0.67 15.88
C THR A 221 -6.37 0.13 16.02
N ASP A 222 -6.91 0.16 17.23
CA ASP A 222 -8.21 -0.45 17.59
C ASP A 222 -8.31 -1.92 17.13
N LYS A 223 -9.16 -2.19 16.14
CA LYS A 223 -9.42 -3.52 15.58
C LYS A 223 -8.63 -3.80 14.29
N ARG A 224 -7.78 -2.86 13.86
CA ARG A 224 -7.01 -2.93 12.62
C ARG A 224 -5.58 -3.35 12.89
N VAL A 225 -5.11 -4.34 12.14
CA VAL A 225 -3.70 -4.73 12.02
C VAL A 225 -3.20 -4.29 10.65
N THR A 226 -2.23 -3.36 10.64
CA THR A 226 -1.62 -2.85 9.40
C THR A 226 -0.45 -3.74 9.00
N LEU A 227 -0.51 -4.31 7.80
CA LEU A 227 0.56 -5.13 7.24
C LEU A 227 1.54 -4.29 6.41
N MET A 228 1.00 -3.30 5.68
CA MET A 228 1.77 -2.35 4.86
C MET A 228 1.03 -1.02 4.79
N ASP A 229 1.77 0.08 4.93
CA ASP A 229 1.32 1.46 4.79
C ASP A 229 2.55 2.26 4.35
N VAL A 230 2.63 2.56 3.05
CA VAL A 230 3.78 3.21 2.42
C VAL A 230 3.31 4.46 1.69
N ASP A 231 3.75 5.61 2.19
CA ASP A 231 3.59 6.94 1.62
C ASP A 231 4.91 7.32 0.94
N PHE A 232 4.91 7.28 -0.40
CA PHE A 232 6.13 7.48 -1.19
C PHE A 232 6.59 8.95 -1.20
N ASP A 233 5.69 9.92 -1.01
CA ASP A 233 6.08 11.32 -0.88
C ASP A 233 6.93 11.52 0.39
N LYS A 234 6.46 10.97 1.52
CA LYS A 234 7.21 11.01 2.78
C LYS A 234 8.51 10.21 2.70
N LEU A 235 8.50 9.06 2.04
CA LEU A 235 9.68 8.25 1.83
C LEU A 235 10.77 9.02 1.05
N MET A 236 10.39 9.59 -0.09
CA MET A 236 11.33 10.25 -1.01
C MET A 236 11.80 11.62 -0.49
N ALA A 237 11.02 12.28 0.37
CA ALA A 237 11.46 13.47 1.10
C ALA A 237 12.66 13.20 2.04
N ASN A 238 12.93 11.93 2.36
CA ASN A 238 13.95 11.51 3.32
C ASN A 238 15.11 10.73 2.67
N SER A 239 15.85 11.39 1.77
CA SER A 239 16.92 10.80 0.94
C SER A 239 17.94 9.94 1.70
N ARG A 240 18.34 10.35 2.91
CA ARG A 240 19.30 9.59 3.74
C ARG A 240 18.73 8.25 4.23
N GLN A 241 17.46 8.24 4.64
CA GLN A 241 16.81 7.04 5.18
C GLN A 241 16.41 6.10 4.05
N PHE A 242 15.97 6.65 2.91
CA PHE A 242 15.78 5.90 1.68
C PHE A 242 17.08 5.21 1.23
N ALA A 243 18.21 5.92 1.20
CA ALA A 243 19.51 5.33 0.87
C ALA A 243 19.92 4.21 1.85
N ALA A 244 19.66 4.38 3.14
CA ALA A 244 19.93 3.36 4.16
C ALA A 244 19.05 2.11 3.96
N PHE A 245 17.79 2.29 3.56
CA PHE A 245 16.90 1.20 3.21
C PHE A 245 17.35 0.44 1.96
N THR A 246 17.70 1.16 0.89
CA THR A 246 18.18 0.53 -0.36
C THR A 246 19.53 -0.16 -0.22
N ALA A 247 20.32 0.22 0.77
CA ALA A 247 21.62 -0.40 1.08
C ALA A 247 21.50 -1.67 1.94
N LEU A 248 20.30 -2.04 2.38
CA LEU A 248 20.11 -3.25 3.17
C LEU A 248 20.38 -4.51 2.32
N PRO A 249 21.17 -5.46 2.84
CA PRO A 249 21.26 -6.78 2.25
C PRO A 249 19.87 -7.43 2.17
N PRO A 250 19.55 -8.14 1.08
CA PRO A 250 18.26 -8.83 0.92
C PRO A 250 18.00 -9.87 2.02
N ASP A 251 19.06 -10.42 2.62
CA ASP A 251 18.99 -11.43 3.69
C ASP A 251 19.06 -10.84 5.11
N SER A 252 18.76 -9.54 5.26
CA SER A 252 18.73 -8.87 6.57
C SER A 252 17.71 -9.53 7.52
N SER A 253 18.05 -9.64 8.80
CA SER A 253 17.12 -10.23 9.77
C SER A 253 15.85 -9.37 9.92
N PRO A 254 14.68 -9.96 10.22
CA PRO A 254 13.44 -9.21 10.42
C PRO A 254 13.58 -8.08 11.44
N GLU A 255 14.34 -8.29 12.51
CA GLU A 255 14.59 -7.29 13.56
C GLU A 255 15.43 -6.12 13.05
N THR A 256 16.41 -6.40 12.20
CA THR A 256 17.26 -5.37 11.58
C THR A 256 16.46 -4.53 10.61
N MET A 257 15.61 -5.18 9.81
CA MET A 257 14.70 -4.51 8.89
C MET A 257 13.71 -3.62 9.66
N GLN A 258 13.10 -4.16 10.71
CA GLN A 258 12.16 -3.41 11.57
C GLN A 258 12.79 -2.14 12.13
N LYS A 259 14.00 -2.23 12.71
CA LYS A 259 14.72 -1.09 13.27
C LYS A 259 15.03 0.02 12.27
N ILE A 260 15.16 -0.33 10.99
CA ILE A 260 15.39 0.65 9.92
C ILE A 260 14.06 1.25 9.49
N LEU A 261 13.05 0.42 9.21
CA LEU A 261 11.71 0.84 8.78
C LEU A 261 11.07 1.82 9.78
N GLU A 262 11.20 1.58 11.09
CA GLU A 262 10.71 2.47 12.14
C GLU A 262 11.28 3.89 12.09
N LYS A 263 12.46 4.06 11.47
CA LYS A 263 13.13 5.35 11.34
C LYS A 263 12.78 6.08 10.05
N ILE A 264 11.98 5.48 9.17
CA ILE A 264 11.61 6.04 7.88
C ILE A 264 10.20 6.61 7.98
N PRO A 265 10.04 7.95 8.03
CA PRO A 265 8.73 8.55 7.99
C PRO A 265 7.96 8.12 6.74
N GLY A 266 6.69 7.77 6.90
CA GLY A 266 5.85 7.33 5.78
C GLY A 266 5.94 5.84 5.47
N ILE A 267 6.66 5.04 6.26
CA ILE A 267 6.65 3.58 6.10
C ILE A 267 6.19 2.90 7.40
N LYS A 268 5.21 2.00 7.27
CA LYS A 268 4.95 0.92 8.22
C LYS A 268 4.81 -0.37 7.44
N VAL A 269 5.73 -1.30 7.67
CA VAL A 269 5.68 -2.64 7.07
C VAL A 269 5.92 -3.64 8.17
N GLU A 270 5.01 -4.59 8.31
CA GLU A 270 5.15 -5.67 9.28
C GLU A 270 6.33 -6.57 8.88
N SER A 271 7.36 -6.58 9.72
CA SER A 271 8.58 -7.38 9.53
C SER A 271 8.41 -8.83 9.95
N LYS A 272 7.46 -9.12 10.84
CA LYS A 272 7.17 -10.50 11.29
C LYS A 272 6.57 -11.30 10.15
N THR A 273 7.06 -12.53 9.98
CA THR A 273 6.59 -13.44 8.93
C THR A 273 5.31 -14.17 9.31
N LYS A 274 5.00 -14.18 10.61
CA LYS A 274 3.80 -14.79 11.21
C LYS A 274 3.20 -13.82 12.22
N ILE A 275 1.95 -13.45 11.98
CA ILE A 275 1.17 -12.60 12.87
C ILE A 275 0.03 -13.43 13.44
N ASP A 276 -0.05 -13.46 14.75
CA ASP A 276 -1.05 -14.17 15.51
C ASP A 276 -2.06 -13.17 16.06
N ILE A 277 -3.34 -13.45 15.86
CA ILE A 277 -4.46 -12.62 16.30
C ILE A 277 -5.49 -13.51 16.99
N THR A 278 -5.88 -13.14 18.21
CA THR A 278 -6.93 -13.80 18.99
C THR A 278 -8.11 -12.84 19.13
N PHE A 279 -9.31 -13.29 18.79
CA PHE A 279 -10.51 -12.44 18.74
C PHE A 279 -11.81 -13.24 18.88
N GLN A 280 -12.92 -12.54 19.17
CA GLN A 280 -14.26 -13.14 19.33
C GLN A 280 -15.37 -12.17 18.96
#